data_AF-A0A8H6SNM4-F1
#
_entry.id   AF-A0A8H6SNM4-F1
#
_cell.length_a   1.000
_cell.length_b   1.000
_cell.length_c   1.000
_cell.angle_alpha   90.00
_cell.angle_beta   90.00
_cell.angle_gamma   90.00
#
_symmetry.space_group_name_H-M   'P 1'
#
loop_
_entity.id
_entity.type
_entity.pdbx_description
1 polymer ?
#
loop_
_entity_poly.entity_id
_entity_poly.type
_entity_poly.pdbx_seq_one_letter_code
_entity_poly.pdbx_strand_id
1 'polypeptide(L)'
;MSQLDFEETNLKSLDLSIAPPLHAQEKAHDIPLFYPPTMLSGPQSLENLKTLVEQRIPIHSRGIYLWIFFGVLSAPLKLIPIIPNFPFYFCAWRTWSHVKARRAARYIKSLIDSKRVVPEALHDLTAVYVGAATEAITERETLQRAVRSLGMSADEEKALFQAQEQVVKRRANAKKTKIM
;
A
#
# COMPACT_ATOMS: atom_id res chain seq x y z
N MET A 1 -0.55 -0.94 -14.64
CA MET A 1 -0.94 -1.45 -13.31
C MET A 1 -2.30 -0.87 -12.94
N SER A 2 -3.26 -1.69 -12.55
CA SER A 2 -4.59 -1.22 -12.12
C SER A 2 -4.53 -0.65 -10.69
N GLN A 3 -5.51 0.17 -10.32
CA GLN A 3 -5.57 0.80 -8.98
C GLN A 3 -5.54 -0.23 -7.84
N LEU A 4 -6.26 -1.34 -8.02
CA LEU A 4 -6.28 -2.46 -7.10
C LEU A 4 -4.90 -3.09 -6.93
N ASP A 5 -4.13 -3.22 -8.01
CA ASP A 5 -2.79 -3.83 -7.95
C ASP A 5 -1.83 -3.04 -7.06
N PHE A 6 -1.82 -1.71 -7.13
CA PHE A 6 -0.93 -0.89 -6.30
C PHE A 6 -1.29 -0.95 -4.82
N GLU A 7 -2.58 -0.84 -4.50
CA GLU A 7 -3.07 -0.93 -3.12
C GLU A 7 -2.83 -2.34 -2.55
N GLU A 8 -2.88 -3.38 -3.38
CA GLU A 8 -2.49 -4.74 -3.01
C GLU A 8 -0.97 -4.92 -2.89
N THR A 9 -0.17 -4.19 -3.68
CA THR A 9 1.29 -4.39 -3.76
C THR A 9 2.03 -3.61 -2.67
N ASN A 10 1.52 -2.46 -2.23
CA ASN A 10 2.14 -1.67 -1.15
C ASN A 10 2.16 -2.40 0.20
N LEU A 11 1.14 -3.20 0.50
CA LEU A 11 1.19 -4.04 1.71
C LEU A 11 2.13 -5.24 1.54
N LYS A 12 2.42 -5.66 0.31
CA LYS A 12 3.34 -6.78 0.02
C LYS A 12 4.80 -6.34 -0.03
N SER A 13 5.07 -5.07 -0.31
CA SER A 13 6.43 -4.51 -0.31
C SER A 13 7.00 -4.36 1.09
N LEU A 14 6.15 -4.20 2.10
CA LEU A 14 6.56 -4.22 3.51
C LEU A 14 7.18 -5.57 3.87
N ASP A 15 8.49 -5.56 4.14
CA ASP A 15 9.21 -6.73 4.62
C ASP A 15 9.10 -6.85 6.15
N LEU A 16 8.10 -7.60 6.57
CA LEU A 16 7.88 -7.89 7.98
C LEU A 16 8.92 -8.82 8.60
N SER A 17 9.82 -9.41 7.80
CA SER A 17 10.93 -10.21 8.36
C SER A 17 12.00 -9.33 9.01
N ILE A 18 12.09 -8.07 8.58
CA ILE A 18 13.02 -7.05 9.09
C ILE A 18 12.32 -6.15 10.14
N ALA A 19 10.99 -6.13 10.14
CA ALA A 19 10.21 -5.33 11.08
C ALA A 19 10.41 -5.82 12.53
N PRO A 20 10.63 -4.90 13.50
CA PRO A 20 10.72 -5.26 14.91
C PRO A 20 9.49 -6.05 15.36
N PRO A 21 9.65 -7.11 16.18
CA PRO A 21 8.51 -7.84 16.70
C PRO A 21 7.67 -6.92 17.57
N LEU A 22 6.35 -7.11 17.52
CA LEU A 22 5.35 -6.27 18.23
C LEU A 22 5.57 -6.16 19.75
N HIS A 23 6.34 -7.09 20.33
CA HIS A 23 6.67 -7.15 21.74
C HIS A 23 8.04 -6.53 22.08
N ALA A 24 8.90 -6.25 21.10
CA ALA A 24 10.15 -5.51 21.30
C ALA A 24 9.87 -3.99 21.34
N GLN A 25 8.99 -3.58 22.25
CA GLN A 25 8.38 -2.25 22.31
C GLN A 25 9.32 -1.15 22.81
N GLU A 26 10.46 -1.50 23.40
CA GLU A 26 11.30 -0.56 24.17
C GLU A 26 12.26 0.31 23.34
N LYS A 27 12.46 0.02 22.04
CA LYS A 27 13.45 0.75 21.19
C LYS A 27 13.00 1.09 19.76
N ALA A 28 11.71 1.02 19.42
CA ALA A 28 11.27 1.38 18.07
C ALA A 28 11.07 2.90 17.92
N HIS A 29 11.72 3.51 16.93
CA HIS A 29 11.55 4.93 16.57
C HIS A 29 10.10 5.25 16.17
N ASP A 30 9.67 6.49 16.42
CA ASP A 30 8.39 7.00 15.94
C ASP A 30 8.40 7.07 14.40
N ILE A 31 7.32 6.61 13.78
CA ILE A 31 7.21 6.57 12.32
C ILE A 31 6.42 7.81 11.88
N PRO A 32 7.05 8.77 11.18
CA PRO A 32 6.35 9.95 10.72
C PRO A 32 5.37 9.59 9.60
N LEU A 33 4.12 10.02 9.76
CA LEU A 33 3.10 9.96 8.72
C LEU A 33 3.01 11.32 8.04
N PHE A 34 3.71 11.47 6.93
CA PHE A 34 3.67 12.68 6.14
C PHE A 34 2.30 12.88 5.48
N TYR A 35 1.72 14.06 5.67
CA TYR A 35 0.48 14.45 5.02
C TYR A 35 0.54 15.88 4.47
N PRO A 36 -0.17 16.18 3.36
CA PRO A 36 -0.29 17.53 2.85
C PRO A 36 -1.29 18.33 3.71
N PRO A 37 -0.85 19.35 4.48
CA PRO A 37 -1.71 20.07 5.43
C PRO A 37 -2.84 20.89 4.76
N THR A 38 -2.73 21.16 3.47
CA THR A 38 -3.75 21.89 2.70
C THR A 38 -4.97 21.05 2.34
N MET A 39 -4.85 19.73 2.35
CA MET A 39 -5.95 18.82 1.98
C MET A 39 -6.51 18.03 3.16
N LEU A 40 -5.67 17.70 4.14
CA LEU A 40 -6.05 16.89 5.30
C LEU A 40 -5.46 17.44 6.59
N SER A 41 -6.20 17.31 7.68
CA SER A 41 -5.70 17.50 9.03
C SER A 41 -4.96 16.25 9.52
N GLY A 42 -3.93 16.40 10.36
CA GLY A 42 -3.19 15.29 10.96
C GLY A 42 -4.05 14.14 11.53
N PRO A 43 -5.09 14.42 12.35
CA PRO A 43 -5.98 13.36 12.86
C PRO A 43 -6.79 12.67 11.75
N GLN A 44 -7.25 13.42 10.74
CA GLN A 44 -7.99 12.86 9.61
C GLN A 44 -7.11 11.96 8.75
N SER A 45 -5.84 12.31 8.55
CA SER A 45 -4.87 11.46 7.84
C SER A 45 -4.66 10.12 8.54
N LEU A 46 -4.57 10.13 9.88
CA LEU A 46 -4.41 8.92 10.68
C LEU A 46 -5.70 8.07 10.68
N GLU A 47 -6.87 8.69 10.79
CA GLU A 47 -8.16 8.01 10.68
C GLU A 47 -8.38 7.37 9.30
N ASN A 48 -8.01 8.07 8.23
CA ASN A 48 -8.05 7.54 6.88
C ASN A 48 -7.12 6.33 6.72
N LEU A 49 -5.88 6.43 7.22
CA LEU A 49 -4.95 5.29 7.21
C LEU A 49 -5.53 4.09 7.97
N LYS A 50 -6.09 4.32 9.16
CA LYS A 50 -6.74 3.27 9.96
C LYS A 50 -7.88 2.61 9.18
N THR A 51 -8.75 3.41 8.59
CA THR A 51 -9.90 2.93 7.80
C THR A 51 -9.45 2.09 6.61
N LEU A 52 -8.43 2.54 5.87
CA LEU A 52 -7.87 1.78 4.75
C LEU A 52 -7.31 0.43 5.19
N VAL A 53 -6.57 0.40 6.30
CA VAL A 53 -6.01 -0.85 6.85
C VAL A 53 -7.11 -1.81 7.28
N GLU A 54 -8.12 -1.32 8.02
CA GLU A 54 -9.24 -2.13 8.50
C GLU A 54 -10.07 -2.73 7.37
N GLN A 55 -10.32 -1.97 6.31
CA GLN A 55 -11.02 -2.46 5.12
C GLN A 55 -10.23 -3.51 4.34
N ARG A 56 -8.89 -3.49 4.37
CA ARG A 56 -8.03 -4.39 3.58
C ARG A 56 -7.78 -5.75 4.23
N ILE A 57 -7.77 -5.84 5.56
CA ILE A 57 -7.60 -7.10 6.30
C ILE A 57 -8.61 -8.19 5.89
N PRO A 58 -9.94 -7.93 5.82
CA PRO A 58 -10.91 -8.98 5.47
C PRO A 58 -10.79 -9.41 4.01
N ILE A 59 -10.42 -8.51 3.09
CA ILE A 59 -10.23 -8.82 1.66
C ILE A 59 -9.14 -9.87 1.50
N HIS A 60 -7.98 -9.66 2.11
CA HIS A 60 -6.90 -10.64 2.06
C HIS A 60 -7.22 -11.94 2.80
N SER A 61 -8.01 -11.86 3.87
CA SER A 61 -8.46 -13.07 4.59
C SER A 61 -9.36 -13.95 3.72
N ARG A 62 -10.31 -13.36 2.98
CA ARG A 62 -11.15 -14.09 2.02
C ARG A 62 -10.33 -14.68 0.88
N GLY A 63 -9.37 -13.93 0.35
CA GLY A 63 -8.46 -14.41 -0.69
C GLY A 63 -7.67 -15.64 -0.25
N ILE A 64 -7.17 -15.68 0.99
CA ILE A 64 -6.47 -16.86 1.54
C ILE A 64 -7.37 -18.10 1.47
N TYR A 65 -8.59 -18.04 1.99
CA TYR A 65 -9.49 -19.19 2.01
C TYR A 65 -9.87 -19.65 0.59
N LEU A 66 -10.12 -18.70 -0.32
CA LEU A 66 -10.43 -19.00 -1.71
C LEU A 66 -9.29 -19.77 -2.39
N TRP A 67 -8.05 -19.29 -2.27
CA TRP A 67 -6.89 -19.92 -2.92
C TRP A 67 -6.45 -21.21 -2.23
N ILE A 68 -6.66 -21.38 -0.92
CA ILE A 68 -6.48 -22.67 -0.23
C ILE A 68 -7.47 -23.71 -0.78
N PHE A 69 -8.74 -23.34 -0.96
CA PHE A 69 -9.76 -24.23 -1.52
C PHE A 69 -9.37 -24.72 -2.92
N PHE A 70 -8.98 -23.81 -3.81
CA PHE A 70 -8.47 -24.18 -5.14
C PHE A 70 -7.15 -24.96 -5.08
N GLY A 71 -6.30 -24.69 -4.09
CA GLY A 71 -5.08 -25.45 -3.84
C GLY A 71 -5.34 -26.91 -3.48
N VAL A 72 -6.32 -27.17 -2.60
CA VAL A 72 -6.73 -28.54 -2.24
C VAL A 72 -7.37 -29.25 -3.44
N LEU A 73 -8.20 -28.54 -4.22
CA LEU A 73 -8.82 -29.09 -5.42
C LEU A 73 -7.81 -29.43 -6.53
N SER A 74 -6.73 -28.65 -6.62
CA SER A 74 -5.63 -28.89 -7.59
C SER A 74 -4.55 -29.86 -7.08
N ALA A 75 -4.53 -30.21 -5.79
CA ALA A 75 -3.61 -31.18 -5.22
C ALA A 75 -3.61 -32.56 -5.91
N PRO A 76 -4.75 -33.19 -6.28
CA PRO A 76 -4.75 -34.51 -6.92
C PRO A 76 -4.14 -34.50 -8.34
N LEU A 77 -3.97 -33.34 -8.98
CA LEU A 77 -3.28 -33.24 -10.28
C LEU A 77 -1.80 -33.63 -10.22
N LYS A 78 -1.22 -33.73 -9.01
CA LYS A 78 0.15 -34.25 -8.79
C LYS A 78 0.29 -35.76 -9.07
N LEU A 79 -0.82 -36.49 -9.15
CA LEU A 79 -0.81 -37.94 -9.37
C LEU A 79 -0.40 -38.33 -10.81
N ILE A 80 -0.40 -37.39 -11.76
CA ILE A 80 -0.01 -37.60 -13.15
C ILE A 80 1.44 -37.11 -13.35
N PRO A 81 2.43 -38.01 -13.56
CA PRO A 81 3.85 -37.66 -13.55
C PRO A 81 4.36 -36.87 -14.77
N ILE A 82 3.48 -36.52 -15.71
CA ILE A 82 3.85 -35.93 -17.01
C ILE A 82 3.89 -34.39 -16.97
N ILE A 83 3.13 -33.75 -16.07
CA ILE A 83 2.99 -32.28 -16.01
C ILE A 83 3.33 -31.80 -14.60
N PRO A 84 4.27 -30.84 -14.42
CA PRO A 84 4.47 -30.18 -13.14
C PRO A 84 3.15 -29.53 -12.70
N ASN A 85 2.73 -29.71 -11.44
CA ASN A 85 1.46 -29.15 -10.95
C ASN A 85 1.53 -27.62 -10.76
N PHE A 86 1.72 -26.89 -11.86
CA PHE A 86 1.70 -25.42 -11.94
C PHE A 86 0.45 -24.81 -11.30
N PRO A 87 -0.77 -25.37 -11.46
CA PRO A 87 -1.96 -24.86 -10.78
C PRO A 87 -1.82 -24.85 -9.25
N PHE A 88 -1.28 -25.92 -8.67
CA PHE A 88 -1.03 -25.98 -7.23
C PHE A 88 0.01 -24.96 -6.78
N TYR A 89 1.15 -24.87 -7.47
CA TYR A 89 2.19 -23.90 -7.14
C TYR A 89 1.68 -22.46 -7.21
N PHE A 90 0.85 -22.14 -8.21
CA PHE A 90 0.22 -20.83 -8.33
C PHE A 90 -0.73 -20.56 -7.16
N CYS A 91 -1.59 -21.51 -6.78
CA CYS A 91 -2.48 -21.37 -5.62
C CYS A 91 -1.72 -21.19 -4.31
N ALA A 92 -0.63 -21.95 -4.11
CA ALA A 92 0.24 -21.84 -2.95
C ALA A 92 0.92 -20.46 -2.89
N TRP A 93 1.50 -20.01 -4.00
CA TRP A 93 2.10 -18.68 -4.11
C TRP A 93 1.08 -17.56 -3.86
N ARG A 94 -0.13 -17.67 -4.45
CA ARG A 94 -1.17 -16.65 -4.29
C ARG A 94 -1.70 -16.60 -2.85
N THR A 95 -1.82 -17.75 -2.20
CA THR A 95 -2.14 -17.86 -0.77
C THR A 95 -1.06 -17.18 0.08
N TRP A 96 0.22 -17.49 -0.14
CA TRP A 96 1.33 -16.86 0.57
C TRP A 96 1.35 -15.34 0.39
N SER A 97 1.12 -14.86 -0.83
CA SER A 97 1.03 -13.43 -1.15
C SER A 97 -0.07 -12.72 -0.34
N HIS A 98 -1.25 -13.33 -0.21
CA HIS A 98 -2.31 -12.79 0.63
C HIS A 98 -2.00 -12.87 2.14
N VAL A 99 -1.32 -13.94 2.59
CA VAL A 99 -0.84 -14.05 3.98
C VAL A 99 0.14 -12.93 4.30
N LYS A 100 1.10 -12.63 3.41
CA LYS A 100 2.07 -11.55 3.57
C LYS A 100 1.36 -10.20 3.70
N ALA A 101 0.48 -9.86 2.76
CA ALA A 101 -0.28 -8.60 2.79
C ALA A 101 -1.16 -8.47 4.05
N ARG A 102 -1.81 -9.56 4.48
CA ARG A 102 -2.61 -9.57 5.72
C ARG A 102 -1.77 -9.39 6.98
N ARG A 103 -0.55 -9.94 7.02
CA ARG A 103 0.37 -9.70 8.13
C ARG A 103 0.82 -8.24 8.15
N ALA A 104 1.12 -7.66 6.99
CA ALA A 104 1.57 -6.27 6.90
C ALA A 104 0.48 -5.30 7.33
N ALA A 105 -0.76 -5.50 6.86
CA ALA A 105 -1.90 -4.70 7.30
C ALA A 105 -2.12 -4.78 8.83
N ARG A 106 -2.00 -5.97 9.43
CA ARG A 106 -2.10 -6.12 10.89
C ARG A 106 -0.97 -5.43 11.63
N TYR A 107 0.24 -5.46 11.09
CA TYR A 107 1.40 -4.78 11.66
C TYR A 107 1.21 -3.25 11.67
N ILE A 108 0.73 -2.68 10.56
CA ILE A 108 0.38 -1.25 10.49
C ILE A 108 -0.73 -0.93 11.50
N LYS A 109 -1.75 -1.79 11.61
CA LYS A 109 -2.83 -1.60 12.59
C LYS A 109 -2.27 -1.51 14.03
N SER A 110 -1.37 -2.42 14.40
CA SER A 110 -0.74 -2.37 15.73
C SER A 110 0.18 -1.17 15.95
N LEU A 111 0.82 -0.63 14.90
CA LEU A 111 1.59 0.61 14.98
C LEU A 111 0.67 1.81 15.26
N ILE A 112 -0.49 1.86 14.62
CA ILE A 112 -1.51 2.88 14.86
C ILE A 112 -2.08 2.76 16.28
N ASP A 113 -2.44 1.54 16.70
CA ASP A 113 -3.02 1.27 18.02
C ASP A 113 -2.02 1.59 19.16
N SER A 114 -0.71 1.42 18.91
CA SER A 114 0.36 1.79 19.85
C SER A 114 0.77 3.27 19.81
N LYS A 115 0.07 4.11 19.04
CA LYS A 115 0.33 5.56 18.88
C LYS A 115 1.76 5.88 18.42
N ARG A 116 2.42 4.96 17.72
CA ARG A 116 3.78 5.16 17.17
C ARG A 116 3.81 5.90 15.83
N VAL A 117 2.64 6.05 15.21
CA VAL A 117 2.47 6.79 13.95
C VAL A 117 2.14 8.24 14.29
N VAL A 118 3.11 9.13 14.09
CA VAL A 118 2.97 10.56 14.41
C VAL A 118 2.70 11.33 13.11
N PRO A 119 1.55 12.04 12.98
CA PRO A 119 1.27 12.84 11.80
C PRO A 119 2.26 14.02 11.72
N GLU A 120 2.99 14.10 10.61
CA GLU A 120 3.92 15.19 10.33
C GLU A 120 3.45 15.99 9.12
N ALA A 121 3.22 17.29 9.33
CA ALA A 121 2.73 18.18 8.29
C ALA A 121 3.86 18.55 7.33
N LEU A 122 3.72 18.15 6.07
CA LEU A 122 4.76 18.40 5.07
C LEU A 122 4.28 19.37 3.98
N HIS A 123 4.83 20.57 3.99
CA HIS A 123 4.47 21.64 3.06
C HIS A 123 4.96 21.38 1.63
N ASP A 124 6.12 20.73 1.46
CA ASP A 124 6.62 20.37 0.11
C ASP A 124 5.71 19.36 -0.58
N LEU A 125 5.06 18.48 0.19
CA LEU A 125 4.07 17.53 -0.32
C LEU A 125 2.80 18.23 -0.81
N THR A 126 2.47 19.40 -0.24
CA THR A 126 1.36 20.22 -0.73
C THR A 126 1.61 20.64 -2.18
N ALA A 127 2.82 21.07 -2.53
CA ALA A 127 3.13 21.48 -3.90
C ALA A 127 2.92 20.34 -4.90
N VAL A 128 3.28 19.11 -4.52
CA VAL A 128 3.08 17.91 -5.33
C VAL A 128 1.59 17.59 -5.51
N TYR A 129 0.81 17.58 -4.43
CA TYR A 129 -0.60 17.22 -4.48
C TYR A 129 -1.49 18.33 -5.07
N VAL A 130 -1.14 19.60 -4.87
CA VAL A 130 -1.83 20.76 -5.47
C VAL A 130 -1.45 20.91 -6.94
N GLY A 131 -0.20 20.64 -7.31
CA GLY A 131 0.23 20.53 -8.71
C GLY A 131 -0.53 19.42 -9.45
N ALA A 132 -0.71 18.25 -8.82
CA ALA A 132 -1.58 17.20 -9.36
C ALA A 132 -3.06 17.60 -9.39
N ALA A 133 -3.48 18.57 -8.57
CA ALA A 133 -4.85 19.07 -8.53
C ALA A 133 -5.15 20.11 -9.63
N THR A 134 -4.13 20.74 -10.18
CA THR A 134 -4.23 21.85 -11.12
C THR A 134 -3.52 21.39 -12.38
N GLU A 135 -4.23 20.73 -13.29
CA GLU A 135 -3.68 20.16 -14.54
C GLU A 135 -2.81 21.19 -15.28
N ALA A 136 -1.49 21.17 -15.09
CA ALA A 136 -0.48 21.70 -16.02
C ALA A 136 0.95 21.56 -15.48
N ILE A 137 1.72 20.65 -16.10
CA ILE A 137 3.08 20.91 -16.59
C ILE A 137 4.01 21.68 -15.63
N THR A 138 4.37 21.09 -14.48
CA THR A 138 5.69 21.24 -13.81
C THR A 138 5.87 20.07 -12.83
N GLU A 139 5.37 18.89 -13.20
CA GLU A 139 5.12 17.79 -12.26
C GLU A 139 6.42 17.08 -11.86
N ARG A 140 7.31 16.80 -12.82
CA ARG A 140 8.61 16.14 -12.52
C ARG A 140 9.58 17.01 -11.72
N GLU A 141 9.70 18.30 -12.03
CA GLU A 141 10.66 19.15 -11.33
C GLU A 141 10.23 19.48 -9.89
N THR A 142 8.92 19.63 -9.65
CA THR A 142 8.38 19.82 -8.30
C THR A 142 8.49 18.56 -7.47
N LEU A 143 8.23 17.38 -8.07
CA LEU A 143 8.50 16.08 -7.44
C LEU A 143 9.98 15.88 -7.14
N GLN A 144 10.86 16.15 -8.11
CA GLN A 144 12.30 16.04 -7.90
C GLN A 144 12.80 17.01 -6.83
N ARG A 145 12.21 18.21 -6.74
CA ARG A 145 12.49 19.16 -5.66
C ARG A 145 12.04 18.61 -4.31
N ALA A 146 10.84 18.03 -4.22
CA ALA A 146 10.35 17.41 -2.99
C ALA A 146 11.17 16.18 -2.58
N VAL A 147 11.53 15.31 -3.53
CA VAL A 147 12.39 14.14 -3.29
C VAL A 147 13.77 14.56 -2.77
N ARG A 148 14.34 15.62 -3.35
CA ARG A 148 15.62 16.19 -2.91
C ARG A 148 15.54 16.87 -1.55
N SER A 149 14.46 17.59 -1.25
CA SER A 149 14.30 18.26 0.05
C SER A 149 14.05 17.27 1.19
N LEU A 150 13.42 16.13 0.89
CA LEU A 150 13.11 15.09 1.85
C LEU A 150 14.23 14.06 2.04
N GLY A 151 15.26 14.07 1.20
CA GLY A 151 16.34 13.08 1.24
C GLY A 151 15.83 11.65 1.04
N MET A 152 14.78 11.47 0.23
CA MET A 152 14.08 10.19 0.07
C MET A 152 14.97 9.15 -0.60
N SER A 153 14.82 7.89 -0.16
CA SER A 153 15.42 6.73 -0.83
C SER A 153 14.81 6.54 -2.22
N ALA A 154 15.56 5.91 -3.14
CA ALA A 154 15.10 5.61 -4.50
C ALA A 154 13.76 4.82 -4.53
N ASP A 155 13.53 3.98 -3.51
CA ASP A 155 12.28 3.24 -3.37
C ASP A 155 11.10 4.13 -2.97
N GLU A 156 11.35 5.11 -2.10
CA GLU A 156 10.36 6.07 -1.63
C GLU A 156 9.99 7.07 -2.71
N GLU A 157 10.98 7.55 -3.47
CA GLU A 157 10.79 8.37 -4.66
C GLU A 157 9.85 7.67 -5.65
N LYS A 158 10.13 6.41 -5.97
CA LYS A 158 9.30 5.61 -6.87
C LYS A 158 7.87 5.44 -6.34
N ALA A 159 7.71 5.22 -5.03
CA ALA A 159 6.40 5.12 -4.40
C ALA A 159 5.60 6.44 -4.50
N LEU A 160 6.26 7.58 -4.31
CA LEU A 160 5.65 8.91 -4.43
C LEU A 160 5.14 9.18 -5.85
N PHE A 161 5.98 8.91 -6.86
CA PHE A 161 5.59 9.03 -8.27
C PHE A 161 4.37 8.17 -8.61
N GLN A 162 4.35 6.94 -8.12
CA GLN A 162 3.22 6.04 -8.35
C GLN A 162 1.94 6.55 -7.67
N ALA A 163 2.04 7.00 -6.41
CA ALA A 163 0.91 7.53 -5.66
C ALA A 163 0.26 8.72 -6.38
N GLN A 164 1.07 9.62 -6.94
CA GLN A 164 0.58 10.75 -7.73
C GLN A 164 -0.12 10.30 -9.01
N GLU A 165 0.47 9.37 -9.77
CA GLU A 165 -0.14 8.84 -10.99
C GLU A 165 -1.54 8.27 -10.70
N GLN A 166 -1.74 7.69 -9.52
CA GLN A 166 -3.07 7.24 -9.09
C GLN A 166 -4.05 8.38 -8.83
N VAL A 167 -3.61 9.46 -8.18
CA VAL A 167 -4.47 10.63 -7.92
C VAL A 167 -4.95 11.23 -9.23
N VAL A 168 -4.04 11.36 -10.22
CA VAL A 168 -4.36 11.84 -11.57
C VAL A 168 -5.39 10.90 -12.24
N LYS A 169 -5.17 9.59 -12.20
CA LYS A 169 -6.12 8.59 -12.74
C LYS A 169 -7.49 8.64 -12.06
N ARG A 170 -7.53 8.77 -10.72
CA ARG A 170 -8.78 8.89 -9.94
C ARG A 170 -9.57 10.12 -10.38
N ARG A 171 -8.91 11.26 -10.61
CA ARG A 171 -9.56 12.48 -11.11
C ARG A 171 -10.05 12.34 -12.55
N ALA A 172 -9.26 11.76 -13.44
CA ALA A 172 -9.67 11.52 -14.82
C ALA A 172 -10.92 10.61 -14.89
N ASN A 173 -10.95 9.55 -14.07
CA ASN A 173 -12.12 8.68 -13.96
C ASN A 173 -13.33 9.39 -13.35
N ALA A 174 -13.14 10.19 -12.29
CA ALA A 174 -14.23 10.97 -11.68
C ALA A 174 -14.83 12.02 -12.64
N LYS A 175 -13.99 12.68 -13.46
CA LYS A 175 -14.47 13.58 -14.54
C LYS A 175 -15.29 12.80 -15.56
N LYS A 176 -14.83 11.62 -15.98
CA LYS A 176 -15.53 10.77 -16.96
C LYS A 176 -16.90 10.28 -16.46
N THR A 177 -17.00 9.92 -15.19
CA THR A 177 -18.26 9.49 -14.55
C THR A 177 -19.26 10.63 -14.35
N LYS A 178 -18.81 11.89 -14.31
CA LYS A 178 -19.68 13.07 -14.13
C LYS A 178 -20.22 13.65 -15.45
N ILE A 179 -19.69 13.19 -16.59
CA ILE A 179 -20.08 13.63 -17.95
C ILE A 179 -21.04 12.61 -18.61
N MET A 180 -21.17 11.40 -18.03
CA MET A 180 -22.23 10.43 -18.35
C MET A 180 -23.41 10.61 -17.40
#